data_AF-A0A8J8WBF6-F1
#
_entry.id   AF-A0A8J8WBF6-F1
#
_cell.length_a   1.000
_cell.length_b   1.000
_cell.length_c   1.000
_cell.angle_alpha   90.00
_cell.angle_beta   90.00
_cell.angle_gamma   90.00
#
_symmetry.space_group_name_H-M   'P 1'
#
loop_
_entity.id
_entity.type
_entity.pdbx_description
1 polymer ?
#
loop_
_entity_poly.entity_id
_entity_poly.type
_entity_poly.pdbx_seq_one_letter_code
_entity_poly.pdbx_strand_id
1 'polypeptide(L)'
;MTQPTSQARTLYRALLREIPRPTLSTPSPLHHRLRTLFRSEPQTPSTLAAPTPSHKSPSSSSIASSTPAQPFSTPSSADERALRFQEAEQFARYAKAQRVYVELLERYNPGMNLEEEERIRLTARRVGFDLPELHDPSANAKD
;
A
#
# COMPACT_ATOMS: atom_id res chain seq x y z
N MET A 1 32.85 5.65 -7.29
CA MET A 1 32.17 5.72 -5.99
C MET A 1 30.76 6.29 -6.22
N THR A 2 29.71 5.48 -6.07
CA THR A 2 28.32 5.97 -6.20
C THR A 2 27.96 6.79 -4.96
N GLN A 3 27.50 8.02 -5.16
CA GLN A 3 27.08 8.90 -4.06
C GLN A 3 25.89 8.25 -3.31
N PRO A 4 25.87 8.23 -1.97
CA PRO A 4 24.82 7.55 -1.19
C PRO A 4 23.42 8.06 -1.54
N THR A 5 23.28 9.35 -1.86
CA THR A 5 22.01 9.95 -2.30
C THR A 5 21.56 9.46 -3.68
N SER A 6 22.48 9.10 -4.58
CA SER A 6 22.14 8.54 -5.89
C SER A 6 21.69 7.08 -5.78
N GLN A 7 22.37 6.29 -4.95
CA GLN A 7 22.02 4.90 -4.68
C GLN A 7 20.63 4.78 -4.02
N ALA A 8 20.35 5.60 -3.01
CA ALA A 8 19.05 5.68 -2.36
C ALA A 8 17.91 5.94 -3.37
N ARG A 9 18.11 6.90 -4.28
CA ARG A 9 17.11 7.25 -5.32
C ARG A 9 16.89 6.11 -6.31
N THR A 10 17.94 5.41 -6.70
CA THR A 10 17.83 4.25 -7.61
C THR A 10 17.06 3.11 -6.96
N LEU A 11 17.37 2.76 -5.71
CA LEU A 11 16.65 1.73 -4.96
C LEU A 11 15.19 2.10 -4.70
N TYR A 12 14.93 3.36 -4.32
CA TYR A 12 13.58 3.88 -4.17
C TYR A 12 12.76 3.76 -5.46
N ARG A 13 13.35 4.11 -6.60
CA ARG A 13 12.68 3.97 -7.91
C ARG A 13 12.48 2.52 -8.31
N ALA A 14 13.39 1.62 -7.94
CA ALA A 14 13.22 0.19 -8.17
C ALA A 14 11.99 -0.32 -7.40
N LEU A 15 11.87 0.00 -6.11
CA LEU A 15 10.70 -0.36 -5.29
C LEU A 15 9.40 0.23 -5.86
N LEU A 16 9.38 1.51 -6.23
CA LEU A 16 8.20 2.13 -6.83
C LEU A 16 7.80 1.56 -8.20
N ARG A 17 8.69 0.85 -8.89
CA ARG A 17 8.34 0.17 -10.15
C ARG A 17 7.60 -1.13 -9.93
N GLU A 18 7.84 -1.79 -8.80
CA GLU A 18 7.21 -3.07 -8.46
C GLU A 18 5.84 -2.89 -7.80
N ILE A 19 5.54 -1.70 -7.25
CA ILE A 19 4.19 -1.38 -6.75
C ILE A 19 3.26 -1.20 -7.96
N PRO A 20 2.08 -1.86 -8.00
CA PRO A 20 1.06 -1.61 -9.01
C PRO A 20 0.80 -0.12 -9.10
N ARG A 21 1.18 0.50 -10.22
CA ARG A 21 0.99 1.93 -10.40
C ARG A 21 -0.51 2.20 -10.41
N PRO A 22 -1.02 3.11 -9.57
CA PRO A 22 -2.37 3.60 -9.77
C PRO A 22 -2.45 4.20 -11.19
N THR A 23 -3.50 3.82 -11.93
CA THR A 23 -3.70 4.14 -13.36
C THR A 23 -3.94 5.63 -13.66
N LEU A 24 -3.81 6.49 -12.65
CA LEU A 24 -3.95 7.93 -12.80
C LEU A 24 -2.64 8.55 -13.28
N SER A 25 -2.52 8.68 -14.60
CA SER A 25 -1.44 9.45 -15.24
C SER A 25 -1.49 10.94 -14.87
N THR A 26 -2.66 11.46 -14.49
CA THR A 26 -2.87 12.83 -14.00
C THR A 26 -3.23 12.84 -12.50
N PRO A 27 -2.55 13.64 -11.67
CA PRO A 27 -2.93 13.78 -10.27
C PRO A 27 -4.35 14.36 -10.15
N SER A 28 -5.17 13.80 -9.26
CA SER A 28 -6.54 14.27 -9.10
C SER A 28 -6.59 15.74 -8.63
N PRO A 29 -7.64 16.50 -8.96
CA PRO A 29 -7.84 17.86 -8.44
C PRO A 29 -7.79 17.93 -6.90
N LEU A 30 -8.26 16.87 -6.23
CA LEU A 30 -8.15 16.70 -4.77
C LEU A 30 -6.69 16.64 -4.32
N HIS A 31 -5.84 15.85 -5.00
CA HIS A 31 -4.42 15.77 -4.70
C HIS A 31 -3.73 17.14 -4.80
N HIS A 32 -4.09 17.96 -5.79
CA HIS A 32 -3.61 19.34 -5.88
C HIS A 32 -4.04 20.18 -4.66
N ARG A 33 -5.30 20.09 -4.24
CA ARG A 33 -5.82 20.82 -3.08
C ARG A 33 -5.15 20.39 -1.77
N LEU A 34 -4.93 19.10 -1.55
CA LEU A 34 -4.18 18.62 -0.38
C LEU A 34 -2.73 19.12 -0.40
N ARG A 35 -2.06 19.05 -1.56
CA ARG A 35 -0.69 19.54 -1.69
C ARG A 35 -0.59 21.03 -1.42
N THR A 36 -1.58 21.83 -1.81
CA THR A 36 -1.62 23.26 -1.46
C THR A 36 -1.79 23.45 0.04
N LEU A 37 -2.72 22.74 0.69
CA LEU A 37 -2.98 22.85 2.14
C LEU A 37 -1.74 22.50 2.98
N PHE A 38 -1.09 21.38 2.69
CA PHE A 38 0.11 20.95 3.41
C PHE A 38 1.35 21.79 3.11
N ARG A 39 1.41 22.41 1.92
CA ARG A 39 2.50 23.34 1.60
C ARG A 39 2.29 24.72 2.19
N SER A 40 1.05 25.07 2.54
CA SER A 40 0.66 26.35 3.13
C SER A 40 0.61 26.35 4.66
N GLU A 41 1.24 25.38 5.35
CA GLU A 41 1.46 25.45 6.79
C GLU A 41 2.84 26.07 7.08
N PRO A 42 2.97 27.41 7.17
CA PRO A 42 4.16 28.03 7.69
C PRO A 42 4.23 27.71 9.19
N GLN A 43 5.21 26.91 9.56
CA GLN A 43 5.67 26.81 10.94
C GLN A 43 6.05 28.22 11.42
N THR A 44 5.23 28.81 12.28
CA THR A 44 5.60 30.00 13.03
C THR A 44 6.66 29.59 14.06
N PRO A 45 7.90 30.13 13.98
CA PRO A 45 8.87 29.93 15.05
C PRO A 45 8.35 30.63 16.31
N SER A 46 7.97 29.85 17.31
CA SER A 46 7.65 30.34 18.65
C SER A 46 8.91 30.92 19.29
N THR A 47 9.08 32.24 19.18
CA THR A 47 9.96 33.01 20.06
C THR A 47 9.09 33.95 20.90
N LEU A 48 9.36 33.91 22.21
CA LEU A 48 8.63 34.49 23.34
C LEU A 48 8.17 35.95 23.17
N ALA A 49 6.89 36.23 23.49
CA ALA A 49 6.41 37.30 24.40
C ALA A 49 4.88 37.54 24.25
N ALA A 50 4.18 37.56 25.39
CA ALA A 50 2.73 37.74 25.58
C ALA A 50 2.26 39.23 25.49
N PRO A 51 1.04 39.61 25.92
CA PRO A 51 -0.33 39.18 25.57
C PRO A 51 -1.22 40.38 25.14
N THR A 52 -2.33 40.15 24.41
CA THR A 52 -3.58 40.93 24.58
C THR A 52 -4.78 40.17 23.96
N PRO A 53 -6.02 40.42 24.43
CA PRO A 53 -7.03 39.36 24.52
C PRO A 53 -8.24 39.54 23.59
N SER A 54 -8.94 38.42 23.39
CA SER A 54 -10.41 38.27 23.23
C SER A 54 -11.09 38.67 21.91
N HIS A 55 -11.33 37.71 21.01
CA HIS A 55 -12.64 37.53 20.34
C HIS A 55 -12.91 36.05 20.00
N LYS A 56 -14.18 35.66 20.14
CA LYS A 56 -14.74 34.31 20.36
C LYS A 56 -14.47 33.26 19.28
N SER A 57 -14.27 32.03 19.77
CA SER A 57 -14.34 30.74 19.07
C SER A 57 -15.65 30.56 18.26
N PRO A 58 -15.62 29.64 17.28
CA PRO A 58 -16.49 28.48 17.41
C PRO A 58 -15.67 27.22 17.64
N SER A 59 -16.08 26.51 18.68
CA SER A 59 -15.58 25.21 19.09
C SER A 59 -15.83 24.18 17.98
N SER A 60 -14.79 23.78 17.27
CA SER A 60 -14.71 22.42 16.74
C SER A 60 -13.62 21.72 17.55
N SER A 61 -14.06 20.85 18.45
CA SER A 61 -13.23 19.91 19.20
C SER A 61 -12.53 18.95 18.23
N SER A 62 -11.45 19.40 17.60
CA SER A 62 -10.48 18.49 17.02
C SER A 62 -9.63 17.98 18.16
N ILE A 63 -9.91 16.74 18.57
CA ILE A 63 -8.99 15.92 19.34
C ILE A 63 -7.75 15.80 18.46
N ALA A 64 -6.82 16.75 18.62
CA ALA A 64 -5.49 16.65 18.06
C ALA A 64 -4.81 15.55 18.86
N SER A 65 -5.07 14.31 18.46
CA SER A 65 -4.18 13.18 18.77
C SER A 65 -2.87 13.51 18.09
N SER A 66 -2.06 14.34 18.73
CA SER A 66 -0.66 14.55 18.42
C SER A 66 0.09 13.28 18.80
N THR A 67 -0.26 12.16 18.19
CA THR A 67 0.66 11.04 18.09
C THR A 67 1.70 11.57 17.11
N PRO A 68 2.93 11.93 17.55
CA PRO A 68 3.96 12.27 16.59
C PRO A 68 4.07 11.06 15.67
N ALA A 69 3.80 11.28 14.38
CA ALA A 69 3.99 10.28 13.35
C ALA A 69 5.42 9.78 13.53
N GLN A 70 5.56 8.53 13.99
CA GLN A 70 6.86 7.96 14.30
C GLN A 70 7.71 8.12 13.04
N PRO A 71 8.81 8.89 13.08
CA PRO A 71 9.63 9.06 11.90
C PRO A 71 10.11 7.66 11.52
N PHE A 72 9.81 7.24 10.28
CA PHE A 72 10.45 6.07 9.69
C PHE A 72 11.94 6.19 9.99
N SER A 73 12.47 5.24 10.77
CA SER A 73 13.74 5.38 11.48
C SER A 73 14.84 5.92 10.57
N THR A 74 15.20 7.19 10.73
CA THR A 74 16.28 7.79 9.96
C THR A 74 17.60 7.25 10.52
N PRO A 75 18.38 6.46 9.75
CA PRO A 75 19.60 5.85 10.26
C PRO A 75 20.61 6.94 10.64
N SER A 76 21.04 6.90 11.90
CA SER A 76 21.89 7.93 12.49
C SER A 76 23.36 7.67 12.14
N SER A 77 23.77 6.38 12.13
CA SER A 77 25.14 5.96 11.82
C SER A 77 25.35 5.62 10.34
N ALA A 78 26.62 5.62 9.90
CA ALA A 78 26.99 5.23 8.54
C ALA A 78 26.76 3.74 8.28
N ASP A 79 27.04 2.89 9.27
CA ASP A 79 26.86 1.44 9.17
C ASP A 79 25.37 1.08 9.07
N GLU A 80 24.51 1.74 9.86
CA GLU A 80 23.06 1.58 9.74
C GLU A 80 22.58 1.94 8.33
N ARG A 81 23.09 3.03 7.73
CA ARG A 81 22.73 3.42 6.35
C ARG A 81 23.11 2.33 5.35
N ALA A 82 24.28 1.72 5.51
CA ALA A 82 24.73 0.63 4.64
C ALA A 82 23.82 -0.59 4.77
N LEU A 83 23.45 -0.98 5.99
CA LEU A 83 22.48 -2.06 6.25
C LEU A 83 21.12 -1.75 5.62
N ARG A 84 20.61 -0.52 5.79
CA ARG A 84 19.34 -0.09 5.16
C ARG A 84 19.38 -0.18 3.63
N PHE A 85 20.52 0.11 3.01
CA PHE A 85 20.66 -0.06 1.56
C PHE A 85 20.62 -1.52 1.13
N GLN A 86 21.27 -2.41 1.88
CA GLN A 86 21.22 -3.85 1.62
C GLN A 86 19.81 -4.41 1.80
N GLU A 87 19.13 -4.04 2.89
CA GLU A 87 17.73 -4.39 3.14
C GLU A 87 16.83 -3.92 1.98
N ALA A 88 16.95 -2.66 1.59
CA ALA A 88 16.16 -2.09 0.49
C ALA A 88 16.42 -2.80 -0.85
N GLU A 89 17.66 -3.21 -1.11
CA GLU A 89 18.00 -3.99 -2.30
C GLU A 89 17.37 -5.40 -2.26
N GLN A 90 17.41 -6.07 -1.10
CA GLN A 90 16.75 -7.37 -0.91
C GLN A 90 15.25 -7.26 -1.14
N PHE A 91 14.60 -6.22 -0.60
CA PHE A 91 13.18 -5.97 -0.83
C PHE A 91 12.85 -5.70 -2.30
N ALA A 92 13.67 -4.90 -2.99
CA ALA A 92 13.45 -4.64 -4.41
C ALA A 92 13.52 -5.94 -5.25
N ARG A 93 14.48 -6.83 -4.94
CA ARG A 93 14.58 -8.15 -5.58
C ARG A 93 13.37 -9.03 -5.26
N TYR A 94 12.94 -9.06 -4.00
CA TYR A 94 11.77 -9.83 -3.57
C TYR A 94 10.48 -9.35 -4.25
N ALA A 95 10.25 -8.04 -4.30
CA ALA A 95 9.06 -7.47 -4.94
C ALA A 95 8.98 -7.82 -6.43
N LYS A 96 10.11 -7.75 -7.14
CA LYS A 96 10.22 -8.23 -8.53
C LYS A 96 9.90 -9.72 -8.64
N ALA A 97 10.44 -10.55 -7.74
CA ALA A 97 10.19 -11.98 -7.73
C ALA A 97 8.71 -12.30 -7.47
N GLN A 98 8.04 -11.57 -6.58
CA GLN A 98 6.61 -11.72 -6.30
C GLN A 98 5.76 -11.47 -7.55
N ARG A 99 6.06 -10.43 -8.32
CA ARG A 99 5.37 -10.18 -9.59
C ARG A 99 5.54 -11.35 -10.58
N VAL A 100 6.76 -11.85 -10.74
CA VAL A 100 7.05 -12.99 -11.63
C VAL A 100 6.35 -14.26 -11.13
N TYR A 101 6.31 -14.47 -9.81
CA TYR A 101 5.60 -15.59 -9.20
C TYR A 101 4.10 -15.56 -9.51
N VAL A 102 3.44 -14.40 -9.36
CA VAL A 102 2.02 -14.23 -9.72
C VAL A 102 1.80 -14.57 -11.19
N GLU A 103 2.64 -14.05 -12.08
CA GLU A 103 2.55 -14.33 -13.52
C GLU A 103 2.76 -15.82 -13.86
N LEU A 104 3.69 -16.49 -13.18
CA LEU A 104 3.90 -17.94 -13.33
C LEU A 104 2.67 -18.72 -12.83
N LEU A 105 2.13 -18.32 -11.68
CA LEU A 105 1.00 -18.99 -11.07
C LEU A 105 -0.24 -18.93 -11.96
N GLU A 106 -0.51 -17.76 -12.57
CA GLU A 106 -1.60 -17.58 -13.53
C GLU A 106 -1.45 -18.45 -14.79
N ARG A 107 -0.22 -18.62 -15.30
CA ARG A 107 0.04 -19.39 -16.52
C ARG A 107 0.00 -20.89 -16.32
N TYR A 108 0.60 -21.36 -15.24
CA TYR A 108 0.75 -22.80 -14.99
C TYR A 108 -0.39 -23.36 -14.15
N ASN A 109 -1.12 -22.53 -13.42
CA ASN A 109 -2.31 -22.93 -12.67
C ASN A 109 -3.53 -22.03 -13.01
N PRO A 110 -4.01 -22.06 -14.27
CA PRO A 110 -5.16 -21.25 -14.69
C PRO A 110 -6.47 -21.64 -14.01
N GLY A 111 -6.51 -22.79 -13.35
CA GLY A 111 -7.67 -23.29 -12.60
C GLY A 111 -7.57 -23.07 -11.09
N MET A 112 -6.59 -22.31 -10.58
CA MET A 112 -6.44 -22.12 -9.12
C MET A 112 -7.62 -21.38 -8.49
N ASN A 113 -8.26 -20.49 -9.25
CA ASN A 113 -9.40 -19.69 -8.81
C ASN A 113 -10.74 -20.38 -9.11
N LEU A 114 -10.72 -21.58 -9.71
CA LEU A 114 -11.91 -22.33 -10.08
C LEU A 114 -12.15 -23.41 -9.02
N GLU A 115 -13.23 -23.25 -8.25
CA GLU A 115 -13.60 -24.21 -7.20
C GLU A 115 -13.80 -25.61 -7.78
N GLU A 116 -13.51 -26.63 -6.98
CA GLU A 116 -13.57 -28.02 -7.44
C GLU A 116 -14.96 -28.40 -7.96
N GLU A 117 -16.02 -27.92 -7.32
CA GLU A 117 -17.40 -28.14 -7.76
C GLU A 117 -17.68 -27.55 -9.15
N GLU A 118 -17.21 -26.33 -9.42
CA GLU A 118 -17.38 -25.67 -10.71
C GLU A 118 -16.58 -26.38 -11.81
N ARG A 119 -15.39 -26.88 -11.46
CA ARG A 119 -14.60 -27.74 -12.36
C ARG A 119 -15.37 -29.00 -12.75
N ILE A 120 -15.94 -29.71 -11.77
CA ILE A 120 -16.72 -30.93 -12.01
C ILE A 120 -17.97 -30.63 -12.83
N ARG A 121 -18.68 -29.53 -12.56
CA ARG A 121 -19.83 -29.11 -13.36
C ARG A 121 -19.45 -28.80 -14.82
N LEU A 122 -18.33 -28.10 -15.05
CA LEU A 122 -17.89 -27.76 -16.41
C LEU A 122 -17.40 -28.99 -17.20
N THR A 123 -16.70 -29.93 -16.55
CA THR A 123 -16.30 -31.19 -17.20
C THR A 123 -17.49 -32.10 -17.47
N ALA A 124 -18.48 -32.14 -16.56
CA ALA A 124 -19.75 -32.83 -16.77
C ALA A 124 -20.53 -32.25 -17.96
N ARG A 125 -20.68 -30.92 -18.03
CA ARG A 125 -21.34 -30.26 -19.18
C ARG A 125 -20.64 -30.51 -20.49
N ARG A 126 -19.30 -30.64 -20.48
CA ARG A 126 -18.52 -30.99 -21.68
C ARG A 126 -18.92 -32.34 -22.28
N VAL A 127 -19.43 -33.27 -21.47
CA VAL A 127 -19.94 -34.58 -21.93
C VAL A 127 -21.48 -34.61 -22.05
N GLY A 128 -22.15 -33.45 -21.92
CA GLY A 128 -23.61 -33.35 -21.97
C GLY A 128 -24.30 -33.87 -20.71
N PHE A 129 -23.58 -33.94 -19.59
CA PHE A 129 -24.10 -34.38 -18.29
C PHE A 129 -24.27 -33.17 -17.37
N ASP A 130 -25.46 -32.99 -16.79
CA ASP A 130 -25.68 -31.95 -15.78
C ASP A 130 -25.55 -32.56 -14.38
N LEU A 131 -24.63 -32.00 -13.59
CA LEU A 131 -24.32 -32.50 -12.26
C LEU A 131 -25.41 -32.07 -11.27
N PRO A 132 -25.99 -32.99 -10.47
CA PRO A 132 -26.99 -32.65 -9.46
C PRO A 132 -26.40 -31.75 -8.36
N GLU A 133 -27.26 -30.97 -7.71
CA GLU A 133 -26.86 -30.13 -6.58
C GLU A 133 -26.36 -31.01 -5.43
N LEU A 134 -25.15 -30.72 -4.97
CA LEU A 134 -24.56 -31.40 -3.82
C LEU A 134 -25.33 -30.96 -2.57
N HIS A 135 -25.77 -31.91 -1.75
CA HIS A 135 -26.44 -31.58 -0.49
C HIS A 135 -25.46 -30.84 0.42
N ASP A 136 -25.76 -29.57 0.71
CA ASP A 136 -25.02 -28.80 1.70
C ASP A 136 -25.66 -28.99 3.09
N PRO A 137 -25.02 -29.73 4.02
CA PRO A 137 -25.59 -30.03 5.34
C PRO A 137 -25.71 -28.78 6.23
N SER A 138 -25.04 -27.68 5.88
CA SER A 138 -25.08 -26.42 6.63
C SER A 138 -26.36 -25.59 6.37
N ALA A 139 -27.05 -25.83 5.26
CA ALA A 139 -28.26 -25.11 4.87
C ALA A 139 -29.49 -25.51 5.70
N ASN A 140 -29.55 -26.75 6.20
CA ASN A 140 -30.67 -27.29 7.00
C ASN A 140 -30.54 -27.01 8.51
N ALA A 141 -29.46 -26.37 8.97
CA ALA A 141 -29.22 -26.09 10.39
C ALA A 141 -29.86 -24.76 10.87
N LYS A 142 -30.74 -24.15 10.07
CA LYS A 142 -31.38 -22.86 10.36
C LYS A 142 -32.88 -22.92 10.65
N ASP A 143 -33.48 -24.11 10.68
CA ASP A 143 -34.89 -24.32 11.04
C ASP A 143 -35.05 -25.00 12.41
#